data_AF-A0AAW9CTY2-F1
#
_entry.id   AF-A0AAW9CTY2-F1
#
_cell.length_a   1.000
_cell.length_b   1.000
_cell.length_c   1.000
_cell.angle_alpha   90.00
_cell.angle_beta   90.00
_cell.angle_gamma   90.00
#
_symmetry.space_group_name_H-M   'P 1'
#
loop_
_entity.id
_entity.type
_entity.pdbx_description
1 polymer ?
#
loop_
_entity_poly.entity_id
_entity_poly.type
_entity_poly.pdbx_seq_one_letter_code
_entity_poly.pdbx_strand_id
1 'polypeptide(L)'
;MQTAQPFAQQALAANLIRLRPGEIVGNWRDSTDGIGGGVYPYDVNVALVPAALRATSNFLARGLLDPYLSADQRAVLATAGAAADVWERAAPPYFQVAVTPDDARAKLAAYAPQAGVPAGAVPNTALQFDAVALDANANPIPIMHSDGGFVLLFGDPPPALLARIVTDVMRPFPAGLVTDVGMLIANPAYANPALWPRFTNAAYHGTVIWSWQQAMWVAGLDRQLARTDLPSDVRALLTQARQQIWQVIANAKDMRLTEMWSWSYANGQYQTEAFGTRSADATEANAAQLWSTTYLAIRDPQLRAGKYWWEARAAGGGAPQRGATDAAAGNGAQAMNAVTRAAS
;
A
#
# COMPACT_ATOMS: atom_id res chain seq x y z
N MET A 1 -15.24 -22.43 -1.17
CA MET A 1 -15.42 -23.49 -0.15
C MET A 1 -14.35 -24.58 -0.25
N GLN A 2 -14.31 -25.38 -1.31
CA GLN A 2 -13.42 -26.57 -1.40
C GLN A 2 -11.95 -26.29 -1.07
N THR A 3 -11.32 -25.27 -1.69
CA THR A 3 -9.90 -24.95 -1.47
C THR A 3 -9.61 -24.43 -0.06
N ALA A 4 -10.58 -23.80 0.60
CA ALA A 4 -10.41 -23.22 1.94
C ALA A 4 -10.75 -24.21 3.07
N GLN A 5 -11.40 -25.33 2.72
CA GLN A 5 -11.92 -26.30 3.67
C GLN A 5 -10.84 -27.00 4.50
N PRO A 6 -9.69 -27.42 3.93
CA PRO A 6 -8.65 -28.11 4.71
C PRO A 6 -8.15 -27.29 5.89
N PHE A 7 -7.90 -25.98 5.70
CA PHE A 7 -7.46 -25.11 6.79
C PHE A 7 -8.56 -24.86 7.83
N ALA A 8 -9.81 -24.73 7.37
CA ALA A 8 -10.95 -24.55 8.27
C ALA A 8 -11.18 -25.79 9.16
N GLN A 9 -10.91 -26.99 8.66
CA GLN A 9 -10.97 -28.23 9.43
C GLN A 9 -9.76 -28.42 10.34
N GLN A 10 -8.58 -28.06 9.84
CA GLN A 10 -7.33 -28.21 10.55
C GLN A 10 -6.40 -27.06 10.19
N ALA A 11 -6.30 -26.08 11.08
CA ALA A 11 -5.52 -24.86 10.88
C ALA A 11 -4.02 -25.12 11.03
N LEU A 12 -3.46 -25.87 10.08
CA LEU A 12 -2.03 -26.11 9.91
C LEU A 12 -1.51 -25.29 8.74
N ALA A 13 -0.25 -24.87 8.79
CA ALA A 13 0.39 -24.17 7.68
C ALA A 13 0.33 -24.95 6.36
N ALA A 14 0.44 -26.29 6.40
CA ALA A 14 0.33 -27.14 5.21
C ALA A 14 -1.05 -27.08 4.52
N ASN A 15 -2.08 -26.59 5.22
CA ASN A 15 -3.44 -26.44 4.70
C ASN A 15 -3.74 -25.01 4.23
N LEU A 16 -2.81 -24.06 4.38
CA LEU A 16 -2.91 -22.74 3.78
C LEU A 16 -2.96 -22.86 2.24
N ILE A 17 -3.56 -21.87 1.59
CA ILE A 17 -3.54 -21.79 0.12
C ILE A 17 -2.13 -21.43 -0.32
N ARG A 18 -1.54 -22.33 -1.11
CA ARG A 18 -0.23 -22.15 -1.72
C ARG A 18 -0.31 -21.98 -3.23
N LEU A 19 0.74 -21.38 -3.79
CA LEU A 19 1.02 -21.45 -5.22
C LEU A 19 1.10 -22.92 -5.66
N ARG A 20 0.68 -23.18 -6.90
CA ARG A 20 0.73 -24.55 -7.45
C ARG A 20 2.20 -25.01 -7.54
N PRO A 21 2.47 -26.32 -7.43
CA PRO A 21 3.83 -26.84 -7.58
C PRO A 21 4.47 -26.36 -8.90
N GLY A 22 5.68 -25.81 -8.83
CA GLY A 22 6.41 -25.28 -9.99
C GLY A 22 6.04 -23.84 -10.39
N GLU A 23 4.96 -23.28 -9.86
CA GLU A 23 4.60 -21.89 -10.09
C GLU A 23 5.34 -20.96 -9.12
N ILE A 24 5.82 -19.84 -9.65
CA ILE A 24 6.56 -18.79 -8.91
C ILE A 24 5.74 -17.50 -8.79
N VAL A 25 4.57 -17.45 -9.42
CA VAL A 25 3.58 -16.36 -9.38
C VAL A 25 2.18 -16.95 -9.21
N GLY A 26 1.20 -16.15 -8.79
CA GLY A 26 -0.18 -16.61 -8.63
C GLY A 26 -1.05 -15.82 -7.64
N ASN A 27 -0.58 -14.65 -7.22
CA ASN A 27 -1.36 -13.65 -6.51
C ASN A 27 -1.25 -12.30 -7.26
N TRP A 28 -1.76 -11.21 -6.70
CA TRP A 28 -1.69 -9.91 -7.39
C TRP A 28 -0.25 -9.46 -7.66
N ARG A 29 0.71 -9.89 -6.82
CA ARG A 29 2.15 -9.63 -6.98
C ARG A 29 2.75 -10.54 -8.05
N ASP A 30 2.28 -10.41 -9.27
CA ASP A 30 2.52 -11.31 -10.41
C ASP A 30 3.92 -11.20 -11.07
N SER A 31 4.92 -10.66 -10.35
CA SER A 31 6.33 -10.76 -10.76
C SER A 31 7.04 -11.89 -10.03
N THR A 32 8.05 -12.49 -10.66
CA THR A 32 8.88 -13.59 -10.12
C THR A 32 9.33 -13.38 -8.67
N ASP A 33 9.72 -12.15 -8.34
CA ASP A 33 10.24 -11.82 -7.02
C ASP A 33 9.21 -11.22 -6.07
N GLY A 34 7.96 -10.98 -6.51
CA GLY A 34 6.99 -10.15 -5.77
C GLY A 34 6.65 -10.62 -4.36
N ILE A 35 6.85 -11.90 -4.06
CA ILE A 35 6.67 -12.50 -2.73
C ILE A 35 7.96 -13.07 -2.12
N GLY A 36 9.14 -12.69 -2.66
CA GLY A 36 10.45 -13.04 -2.10
C GLY A 36 10.79 -14.54 -2.16
N GLY A 37 10.20 -15.28 -3.12
CA GLY A 37 10.34 -16.74 -3.23
C GLY A 37 9.43 -17.54 -2.28
N GLY A 38 8.46 -16.87 -1.64
CA GLY A 38 7.43 -17.54 -0.86
C GLY A 38 6.50 -18.41 -1.71
N VAL A 39 5.73 -19.27 -1.03
CA VAL A 39 4.70 -20.10 -1.69
C VAL A 39 3.32 -19.96 -1.05
N TYR A 40 3.22 -19.37 0.14
CA TYR A 40 1.95 -19.05 0.80
C TYR A 40 1.78 -17.52 0.88
N PRO A 41 1.05 -16.88 -0.05
CA PRO A 41 0.92 -15.42 -0.08
C PRO A 41 0.05 -14.88 1.06
N TYR A 42 0.45 -13.76 1.68
CA TYR A 42 -0.32 -13.11 2.76
C TYR A 42 -1.69 -12.62 2.29
N ASP A 43 -1.72 -11.91 1.17
CA ASP A 43 -2.94 -11.32 0.59
C ASP A 43 -4.02 -12.40 0.38
N VAL A 44 -3.62 -13.58 -0.07
CA VAL A 44 -4.53 -14.72 -0.25
C VAL A 44 -5.00 -15.26 1.11
N ASN A 45 -4.07 -15.62 1.98
CA ASN A 45 -4.38 -16.43 3.16
C ASN A 45 -4.94 -15.62 4.35
N VAL A 46 -4.47 -14.39 4.53
CA VAL A 46 -4.88 -13.54 5.65
C VAL A 46 -6.02 -12.61 5.25
N ALA A 47 -6.14 -12.24 3.98
CA ALA A 47 -7.14 -11.26 3.55
C ALA A 47 -8.23 -11.84 2.63
N LEU A 48 -7.88 -12.30 1.43
CA LEU A 48 -8.87 -12.60 0.39
C LEU A 48 -9.71 -13.84 0.67
N VAL A 49 -9.11 -14.93 1.16
CA VAL A 49 -9.84 -16.16 1.51
C VAL A 49 -10.86 -15.94 2.63
N PRO A 50 -10.47 -15.42 3.82
CA PRO A 50 -11.44 -15.16 4.87
C PRO A 50 -12.53 -14.16 4.43
N ALA A 51 -12.15 -13.09 3.70
CA ALA A 51 -13.12 -12.14 3.19
C ALA A 51 -14.13 -12.77 2.21
N ALA A 52 -13.68 -13.64 1.30
CA ALA A 52 -14.55 -14.33 0.36
C ALA A 52 -15.51 -15.30 1.07
N LEU A 53 -15.04 -16.01 2.09
CA LEU A 53 -15.89 -16.88 2.92
C LEU A 53 -16.94 -16.07 3.69
N ARG A 54 -16.54 -14.94 4.28
CA ARG A 54 -17.44 -14.02 5.00
C ARG A 54 -18.49 -13.42 4.05
N ALA A 55 -18.07 -12.97 2.86
CA ALA A 55 -18.98 -12.46 1.84
C ALA A 55 -19.97 -13.53 1.37
N THR A 56 -19.50 -14.76 1.15
CA THR A 56 -20.35 -15.92 0.80
C THR A 56 -21.42 -16.14 1.87
N SER A 57 -21.04 -16.17 3.14
CA SER A 57 -21.98 -16.32 4.26
C SER A 57 -23.02 -15.20 4.29
N ASN A 58 -22.59 -13.95 4.06
CA ASN A 58 -23.49 -12.79 4.04
C ASN A 58 -24.46 -12.82 2.85
N PHE A 59 -24.01 -13.20 1.66
CA PHE A 59 -24.90 -13.33 0.50
C PHE A 59 -25.92 -14.44 0.70
N LEU A 60 -25.51 -15.58 1.27
CA LEU A 60 -26.40 -16.69 1.58
C LEU A 60 -27.46 -16.31 2.62
N ALA A 61 -27.06 -15.63 3.70
CA ALA A 61 -27.96 -15.18 4.76
C ALA A 61 -29.01 -14.18 4.27
N ARG A 62 -28.71 -13.41 3.22
CA ARG A 62 -29.62 -12.45 2.60
C ARG A 62 -30.49 -13.05 1.48
N GLY A 63 -30.35 -14.35 1.21
CA GLY A 63 -31.08 -15.02 0.13
C GLY A 63 -30.63 -14.65 -1.28
N LEU A 64 -29.51 -13.91 -1.43
CA LEU A 64 -29.09 -13.34 -2.71
C LEU A 64 -28.54 -14.40 -3.69
N LEU A 65 -28.17 -15.57 -3.18
CA LEU A 65 -27.70 -16.69 -3.99
C LEU A 65 -28.80 -17.74 -4.25
N ASP A 66 -29.95 -17.65 -3.58
CA ASP A 66 -30.98 -18.69 -3.57
C ASP A 66 -31.48 -19.07 -4.98
N PRO A 67 -31.66 -18.12 -5.92
CA PRO A 67 -32.05 -18.46 -7.30
C PRO A 67 -31.02 -19.29 -8.09
N TYR A 68 -29.77 -19.36 -7.60
CA TYR A 68 -28.64 -19.96 -8.31
C TYR A 68 -28.12 -21.24 -7.67
N LEU A 69 -28.74 -21.69 -6.56
CA LEU A 69 -28.24 -22.80 -5.76
C LEU A 69 -29.25 -23.95 -5.69
N SER A 70 -28.74 -25.18 -5.83
CA SER A 70 -29.44 -26.36 -5.33
C SER A 70 -29.42 -26.41 -3.79
N ALA A 71 -30.28 -27.25 -3.20
CA ALA A 71 -30.28 -27.48 -1.75
C ALA A 71 -28.91 -27.94 -1.23
N ASP A 72 -28.24 -28.84 -1.96
CA ASP A 72 -26.92 -29.35 -1.58
C ASP A 72 -25.84 -28.26 -1.66
N GLN A 73 -25.86 -27.44 -2.72
CA GLN A 73 -24.93 -26.32 -2.85
C GLN A 73 -25.15 -25.29 -1.72
N ARG A 74 -26.40 -24.99 -1.39
CA ARG A 74 -26.75 -24.13 -0.25
C ARG A 74 -26.21 -24.70 1.06
N ALA A 75 -26.36 -26.00 1.31
CA ALA A 75 -25.86 -26.65 2.52
C ALA A 75 -24.32 -26.55 2.64
N VAL A 76 -23.59 -26.71 1.53
CA VAL A 76 -22.13 -26.51 1.51
C VAL A 76 -21.77 -25.06 1.86
N LEU A 77 -22.43 -24.07 1.24
CA LEU A 77 -22.15 -22.66 1.49
C LEU A 77 -22.54 -22.20 2.91
N ALA A 78 -23.47 -22.88 3.57
CA ALA A 78 -23.89 -22.57 4.95
C ALA A 78 -22.73 -22.64 5.96
N THR A 79 -21.68 -23.42 5.66
CA THR A 79 -20.48 -23.53 6.51
C THR A 79 -19.47 -22.39 6.32
N ALA A 80 -19.68 -21.49 5.36
CA ALA A 80 -18.72 -20.44 5.00
C ALA A 80 -18.40 -19.49 6.16
N GLY A 81 -19.39 -19.14 6.98
CA GLY A 81 -19.18 -18.24 8.13
C GLY A 81 -18.24 -18.85 9.18
N ALA A 82 -18.49 -20.11 9.56
CA ALA A 82 -17.65 -20.83 10.52
C ALA A 82 -16.23 -21.06 9.96
N ALA A 83 -16.11 -21.33 8.65
CA ALA A 83 -14.80 -21.42 8.01
C ALA A 83 -14.07 -20.06 8.08
N ALA A 84 -14.75 -18.95 7.77
CA ALA A 84 -14.17 -17.61 7.88
C ALA A 84 -13.64 -17.33 9.30
N ASP A 85 -14.38 -17.70 10.35
CA ASP A 85 -13.93 -17.52 11.75
C ASP A 85 -12.62 -18.25 12.06
N VAL A 86 -12.41 -19.44 11.47
CA VAL A 86 -11.15 -20.18 11.63
C VAL A 86 -10.02 -19.48 10.88
N TRP A 87 -10.25 -19.08 9.63
CA TRP A 87 -9.26 -18.39 8.81
C TRP A 87 -8.82 -17.06 9.45
N GLU A 88 -9.76 -16.21 9.85
CA GLU A 88 -9.48 -14.91 10.47
C GLU A 88 -8.73 -15.03 11.79
N ARG A 89 -8.97 -16.10 12.57
CA ARG A 89 -8.27 -16.33 13.84
C ARG A 89 -6.90 -16.96 13.66
N ALA A 90 -6.79 -17.98 12.80
CA ALA A 90 -5.65 -18.89 12.79
C ALA A 90 -4.63 -18.62 11.68
N ALA A 91 -5.01 -17.96 10.58
CA ALA A 91 -4.06 -17.64 9.52
C ALA A 91 -3.08 -16.50 9.88
N PRO A 92 -3.51 -15.34 10.46
CA PRO A 92 -2.60 -14.22 10.69
C PRO A 92 -1.35 -14.55 11.53
N PRO A 93 -1.41 -15.35 12.61
CA PRO A 93 -0.23 -15.69 13.41
C PRO A 93 0.94 -16.32 12.65
N TYR A 94 0.68 -17.04 11.54
CA TYR A 94 1.76 -17.63 10.74
C TYR A 94 2.65 -16.59 10.06
N PHE A 95 2.11 -15.40 9.77
CA PHE A 95 2.79 -14.35 9.02
C PHE A 95 3.45 -13.31 9.91
N GLN A 96 3.27 -13.38 11.23
CA GLN A 96 3.77 -12.35 12.13
C GLN A 96 5.30 -12.35 12.20
N VAL A 97 5.88 -11.17 12.06
CA VAL A 97 7.30 -10.90 12.19
C VAL A 97 7.52 -9.94 13.35
N ALA A 98 8.41 -10.33 14.26
CA ALA A 98 8.89 -9.50 15.34
C ALA A 98 10.38 -9.18 15.10
N VAL A 99 10.76 -7.92 15.18
CA VAL A 99 12.16 -7.48 15.08
C VAL A 99 12.52 -6.69 16.33
N THR A 100 13.57 -7.11 17.04
CA THR A 100 14.04 -6.40 18.23
C THR A 100 14.56 -5.01 17.87
N PRO A 101 14.59 -4.03 18.80
CA PRO A 101 15.18 -2.72 18.53
C PRO A 101 16.63 -2.79 18.03
N ASP A 102 17.43 -3.72 18.57
CA ASP A 102 18.82 -3.89 18.18
C ASP A 102 18.97 -4.50 16.78
N ASP A 103 18.15 -5.51 16.45
CA ASP A 103 18.11 -6.07 15.10
C ASP A 103 17.61 -5.05 14.08
N ALA A 104 16.59 -4.27 14.43
CA ALA A 104 16.06 -3.19 13.59
C ALA A 104 17.15 -2.15 13.33
N ARG A 105 17.91 -1.74 14.37
CA ARG A 105 19.04 -0.83 14.23
C ARG A 105 20.07 -1.36 13.24
N ALA A 106 20.49 -2.61 13.41
CA ALA A 106 21.51 -3.24 12.58
C ALA A 106 21.04 -3.39 11.13
N LYS A 107 19.82 -3.89 10.92
CA LYS A 107 19.21 -4.08 9.60
C LYS A 107 19.02 -2.76 8.84
N LEU A 108 18.51 -1.72 9.51
CA LEU A 108 18.32 -0.40 8.91
C LEU A 108 19.65 0.26 8.56
N ALA A 109 20.66 0.17 9.45
CA ALA A 109 21.99 0.70 9.18
C ALA A 109 22.66 0.02 7.96
N ALA A 110 22.41 -1.28 7.76
CA ALA A 110 22.94 -2.03 6.63
C ALA A 110 22.17 -1.78 5.32
N TYR A 111 20.85 -1.64 5.38
CA TYR A 111 20.00 -1.51 4.20
C TYR A 111 19.95 -0.08 3.65
N ALA A 112 19.93 0.95 4.50
CA ALA A 112 19.73 2.33 4.08
C ALA A 112 20.74 2.82 3.02
N PRO A 113 22.05 2.51 3.11
CA PRO A 113 23.01 2.83 2.05
C PRO A 113 22.69 2.16 0.70
N GLN A 114 22.15 0.94 0.72
CA GLN A 114 21.78 0.21 -0.49
C GLN A 114 20.55 0.82 -1.16
N ALA A 115 19.60 1.32 -0.36
CA ALA A 115 18.43 2.03 -0.84
C ALA A 115 18.72 3.51 -1.20
N GLY A 116 19.91 4.03 -0.91
CA GLY A 116 20.28 5.42 -1.17
C GLY A 116 19.53 6.44 -0.30
N VAL A 117 19.10 6.04 0.90
CA VAL A 117 18.32 6.88 1.84
C VAL A 117 18.98 6.94 3.22
N PRO A 118 18.64 7.91 4.07
CA PRO A 118 19.03 7.89 5.48
C PRO A 118 18.37 6.71 6.21
N ALA A 119 19.05 6.11 7.19
CA ALA A 119 18.48 5.04 8.01
C ALA A 119 17.26 5.49 8.85
N GLY A 120 17.13 6.80 9.08
CA GLY A 120 16.01 7.39 9.82
C GLY A 120 16.06 7.13 11.32
N ALA A 121 14.93 7.38 11.98
CA ALA A 121 14.79 7.14 13.41
C ALA A 121 14.61 5.64 13.68
N VAL A 122 15.53 5.08 14.47
CA VAL A 122 15.47 3.68 14.87
C VAL A 122 14.36 3.48 15.91
N PRO A 123 13.52 2.46 15.77
CA PRO A 123 12.50 2.12 16.77
C PRO A 123 13.14 1.78 18.12
N ASN A 124 12.61 2.35 19.20
CA ASN A 124 13.00 2.02 20.57
C ASN A 124 12.19 0.85 21.15
N THR A 125 11.16 0.40 20.44
CA THR A 125 10.32 -0.76 20.75
C THR A 125 10.46 -1.79 19.64
N ALA A 126 10.18 -3.05 19.95
CA ALA A 126 10.19 -4.10 18.94
C ALA A 126 9.17 -3.76 17.83
N LEU A 127 9.60 -3.92 16.58
CA LEU A 127 8.71 -3.80 15.42
C LEU A 127 7.86 -5.06 15.30
N GLN A 128 6.62 -4.88 14.90
CA GLN A 128 5.64 -5.93 14.65
C GLN A 128 4.95 -5.66 13.31
N PHE A 129 5.14 -6.55 12.34
CA PHE A 129 4.49 -6.46 11.04
C PHE A 129 4.24 -7.86 10.48
N ASP A 130 3.46 -7.95 9.41
CA ASP A 130 3.20 -9.21 8.74
C ASP A 130 4.17 -9.40 7.56
N ALA A 131 4.65 -10.62 7.36
CA ALA A 131 5.46 -11.03 6.22
C ALA A 131 4.63 -11.08 4.93
N VAL A 132 5.23 -10.68 3.80
CA VAL A 132 4.58 -10.73 2.48
C VAL A 132 4.10 -12.14 2.08
N ALA A 133 4.82 -13.17 2.53
CA ALA A 133 4.51 -14.57 2.28
C ALA A 133 5.24 -15.48 3.28
N LEU A 134 4.88 -16.77 3.28
CA LEU A 134 5.68 -17.84 3.91
C LEU A 134 6.43 -18.65 2.86
N ASP A 135 7.61 -19.14 3.22
CA ASP A 135 8.38 -20.10 2.42
C ASP A 135 7.73 -21.51 2.42
N ALA A 136 8.34 -22.46 1.71
CA ALA A 136 7.84 -23.83 1.62
C ALA A 136 7.79 -24.58 2.96
N ASN A 137 8.58 -24.14 3.94
CA ASN A 137 8.61 -24.67 5.31
C ASN A 137 7.70 -23.87 6.26
N ALA A 138 6.88 -22.96 5.72
CA ALA A 138 6.01 -22.05 6.45
C ALA A 138 6.75 -21.04 7.35
N ASN A 139 8.01 -20.73 7.07
CA ASN A 139 8.69 -19.63 7.74
C ASN A 139 8.28 -18.29 7.10
N PRO A 140 8.03 -17.24 7.88
CA PRO A 140 7.72 -15.92 7.35
C PRO A 140 8.92 -15.32 6.61
N ILE A 141 8.66 -14.73 5.44
CA ILE A 141 9.64 -13.96 4.67
C ILE A 141 9.48 -12.48 5.06
N PRO A 142 10.41 -11.90 5.85
CA PRO A 142 10.18 -10.64 6.55
C PRO A 142 10.43 -9.43 5.64
N ILE A 143 9.64 -9.33 4.58
CA ILE A 143 9.45 -8.15 3.75
C ILE A 143 8.17 -7.49 4.25
N MET A 144 8.30 -6.31 4.84
CA MET A 144 7.15 -5.50 5.25
C MET A 144 6.42 -5.03 3.99
N HIS A 145 5.09 -4.99 3.99
CA HIS A 145 4.32 -4.78 2.76
C HIS A 145 2.96 -4.11 3.05
N SER A 146 2.36 -3.54 2.00
CA SER A 146 1.10 -2.77 2.12
C SER A 146 -0.16 -3.63 2.04
N ASP A 147 -0.09 -4.96 1.98
CA ASP A 147 -1.31 -5.78 1.75
C ASP A 147 -2.26 -5.83 2.95
N GLY A 148 -1.86 -5.28 4.10
CA GLY A 148 -2.79 -4.98 5.19
C GLY A 148 -3.99 -4.13 4.74
N GLY A 149 -3.87 -3.37 3.65
CA GLY A 149 -4.97 -2.67 3.00
C GLY A 149 -6.13 -3.58 2.57
N PHE A 150 -5.86 -4.82 2.16
CA PHE A 150 -6.91 -5.80 1.84
C PHE A 150 -7.70 -6.18 3.09
N VAL A 151 -7.02 -6.40 4.23
CA VAL A 151 -7.67 -6.72 5.50
C VAL A 151 -8.51 -5.53 5.98
N LEU A 152 -7.99 -4.30 5.85
CA LEU A 152 -8.71 -3.07 6.16
C LEU A 152 -9.97 -2.89 5.28
N LEU A 153 -9.89 -3.21 3.99
CA LEU A 153 -11.00 -2.99 3.06
C LEU A 153 -12.06 -4.09 3.08
N PHE A 154 -11.65 -5.35 3.14
CA PHE A 154 -12.56 -6.48 2.97
C PHE A 154 -12.93 -7.20 4.27
N GLY A 155 -12.17 -6.97 5.35
CA GLY A 155 -12.38 -7.63 6.63
C GLY A 155 -13.20 -6.82 7.64
N ASP A 156 -13.34 -7.44 8.81
CA ASP A 156 -13.78 -6.83 10.06
C ASP A 156 -12.80 -7.20 11.20
N PRO A 157 -11.50 -6.85 11.05
CA PRO A 157 -10.45 -7.33 11.95
C PRO A 157 -10.63 -6.82 13.39
N PRO A 158 -10.20 -7.58 14.42
CA PRO A 158 -10.23 -7.09 15.80
C PRO A 158 -9.29 -5.89 16.01
N PRO A 159 -9.53 -5.04 17.03
CA PRO A 159 -8.72 -3.83 17.27
C PRO A 159 -7.20 -4.07 17.35
N ALA A 160 -6.76 -5.20 17.92
CA ALA A 160 -5.35 -5.55 18.00
C ALA A 160 -4.71 -5.79 16.62
N LEU A 161 -5.44 -6.41 15.68
CA LEU A 161 -4.96 -6.62 14.31
C LEU A 161 -4.93 -5.29 13.53
N LEU A 162 -5.94 -4.42 13.72
CA LEU A 162 -5.93 -3.06 13.16
C LEU A 162 -4.70 -2.26 13.60
N ALA A 163 -4.41 -2.27 14.90
CA ALA A 163 -3.25 -1.58 15.45
C ALA A 163 -1.94 -2.11 14.87
N ARG A 164 -1.79 -3.44 14.74
CA ARG A 164 -0.60 -4.05 14.14
C ARG A 164 -0.43 -3.70 12.66
N ILE A 165 -1.50 -3.78 11.86
CA ILE A 165 -1.45 -3.43 10.43
C ILE A 165 -0.92 -2.01 10.24
N VAL A 166 -1.31 -1.08 11.11
CA VAL A 166 -1.04 0.35 10.91
C VAL A 166 0.26 0.81 11.58
N THR A 167 0.58 0.38 12.79
CA THR A 167 1.59 1.03 13.64
C THR A 167 2.97 1.12 12.98
N ASP A 168 3.56 -0.02 12.60
CA ASP A 168 4.93 -0.02 12.08
C ASP A 168 5.02 0.18 10.58
N VAL A 169 3.96 -0.19 9.84
CA VAL A 169 3.84 0.08 8.41
C VAL A 169 3.82 1.57 8.11
N MET A 170 3.16 2.38 8.95
CA MET A 170 3.05 3.84 8.75
C MET A 170 4.32 4.63 9.11
N ARG A 171 5.39 3.98 9.58
CA ARG A 171 6.67 4.66 9.86
C ARG A 171 7.34 5.14 8.56
N PRO A 172 8.22 6.15 8.64
CA PRO A 172 9.03 6.56 7.51
C PRO A 172 9.91 5.41 6.99
N PHE A 173 9.97 5.22 5.67
CA PHE A 173 10.94 4.32 5.05
C PHE A 173 12.38 4.80 5.32
N PRO A 174 13.34 3.91 5.67
CA PRO A 174 13.26 2.45 5.61
C PRO A 174 12.73 1.73 6.86
N ALA A 175 12.32 2.44 7.92
CA ALA A 175 11.76 1.82 9.13
C ALA A 175 10.29 1.36 8.98
N GLY A 176 9.57 1.93 8.01
CA GLY A 176 8.22 1.52 7.60
C GLY A 176 8.06 1.57 6.09
N LEU A 177 6.86 1.91 5.61
CA LEU A 177 6.55 1.98 4.17
C LEU A 177 6.32 3.40 3.65
N VAL A 178 6.27 4.43 4.50
CA VAL A 178 5.84 5.76 4.06
C VAL A 178 7.02 6.63 3.65
N THR A 179 6.93 7.24 2.47
CA THR A 179 7.85 8.29 1.99
C THR A 179 7.07 9.59 1.79
N ASP A 180 7.75 10.71 1.54
CA ASP A 180 7.06 11.97 1.21
C ASP A 180 6.29 11.91 -0.12
N VAL A 181 6.59 10.92 -0.96
CA VAL A 181 6.04 10.77 -2.32
C VAL A 181 5.11 9.56 -2.47
N GLY A 182 4.77 8.89 -1.37
CA GLY A 182 3.80 7.81 -1.36
C GLY A 182 4.12 6.69 -0.39
N MET A 183 3.17 5.76 -0.27
CA MET A 183 3.33 4.51 0.47
C MET A 183 3.90 3.41 -0.44
N LEU A 184 5.03 2.83 -0.02
CA LEU A 184 5.66 1.73 -0.74
C LEU A 184 4.88 0.42 -0.55
N ILE A 185 4.89 -0.43 -1.57
CA ILE A 185 4.18 -1.73 -1.50
C ILE A 185 4.99 -2.84 -0.84
N ALA A 186 6.31 -2.67 -0.73
CA ALA A 186 7.22 -3.61 -0.10
C ALA A 186 8.45 -2.89 0.48
N ASN A 187 9.02 -3.43 1.55
CA ASN A 187 10.26 -2.99 2.18
C ASN A 187 11.08 -4.22 2.62
N PRO A 188 12.22 -4.50 1.96
CA PRO A 188 13.03 -5.68 2.22
C PRO A 188 14.08 -5.44 3.32
N ALA A 189 14.09 -4.29 4.02
CA ALA A 189 15.09 -3.95 5.03
C ALA A 189 15.25 -5.03 6.11
N TYR A 190 14.17 -5.74 6.41
CA TYR A 190 14.15 -6.79 7.44
C TYR A 190 14.39 -8.20 6.91
N ALA A 191 14.47 -8.36 5.58
CA ALA A 191 14.69 -9.62 4.89
C ALA A 191 16.17 -10.03 4.85
N ASN A 192 16.43 -11.23 4.31
CA ASN A 192 17.79 -11.64 3.98
C ASN A 192 18.37 -10.66 2.93
N PRO A 193 19.60 -10.12 3.10
CA PRO A 193 20.22 -9.20 2.14
C PRO A 193 20.27 -9.71 0.70
N ALA A 194 20.24 -11.02 0.47
CA ALA A 194 20.15 -11.62 -0.86
C ALA A 194 18.87 -11.23 -1.63
N LEU A 195 17.83 -10.78 -0.94
CA LEU A 195 16.57 -10.31 -1.54
C LEU A 195 16.59 -8.82 -1.90
N TRP A 196 17.52 -8.02 -1.36
CA TRP A 196 17.53 -6.57 -1.60
C TRP A 196 17.64 -6.19 -3.08
N PRO A 197 18.49 -6.82 -3.91
CA PRO A 197 18.57 -6.49 -5.33
C PRO A 197 17.29 -6.79 -6.13
N ARG A 198 16.39 -7.60 -5.58
CA ARG A 198 15.11 -7.99 -6.20
C ARG A 198 13.94 -7.08 -5.79
N PHE A 199 14.13 -6.26 -4.76
CA PHE A 199 13.12 -5.36 -4.18
C PHE A 199 13.57 -3.90 -4.22
N THR A 200 14.16 -3.49 -5.35
CA THR A 200 14.56 -2.10 -5.59
C THR A 200 13.35 -1.23 -5.95
N ASN A 201 13.57 0.08 -6.04
CA ASN A 201 12.59 1.04 -6.56
C ASN A 201 12.41 0.92 -8.08
N ALA A 202 13.15 0.04 -8.76
CA ALA A 202 13.01 -0.29 -10.18
C ALA A 202 12.33 -1.66 -10.41
N ALA A 203 12.08 -2.43 -9.34
CA ALA A 203 11.39 -3.71 -9.42
C ALA A 203 9.87 -3.51 -9.34
N TYR A 204 9.13 -4.17 -10.23
CA TYR A 204 7.67 -4.03 -10.41
C TYR A 204 6.86 -4.23 -9.12
N HIS A 205 7.28 -5.18 -8.27
CA HIS A 205 6.73 -5.41 -6.92
C HIS A 205 7.72 -5.08 -5.78
N GLY A 206 8.71 -4.24 -6.07
CA GLY A 206 9.74 -3.83 -5.13
C GLY A 206 9.34 -2.66 -4.23
N THR A 207 10.31 -1.80 -3.92
CA THR A 207 10.11 -0.57 -3.14
C THR A 207 9.49 0.53 -4.01
N VAL A 208 8.35 0.26 -4.65
CA VAL A 208 7.62 1.17 -5.54
C VAL A 208 6.28 1.57 -4.94
N ILE A 209 5.63 2.57 -5.53
CA ILE A 209 4.32 3.05 -5.10
C ILE A 209 3.28 2.67 -6.14
N TRP A 210 2.24 1.94 -5.74
CA TRP A 210 1.08 1.65 -6.57
C TRP A 210 -0.09 2.55 -6.20
N SER A 211 -0.76 3.14 -7.19
CA SER A 211 -1.89 4.04 -6.97
C SER A 211 -3.04 3.35 -6.22
N TRP A 212 -3.41 2.15 -6.69
CA TRP A 212 -4.55 1.43 -6.13
C TRP A 212 -4.30 0.93 -4.70
N GLN A 213 -3.05 0.61 -4.32
CA GLN A 213 -2.72 0.18 -2.95
C GLN A 213 -2.98 1.30 -1.94
N GLN A 214 -2.58 2.54 -2.26
CA GLN A 214 -2.89 3.70 -1.42
C GLN A 214 -4.39 3.99 -1.36
N ALA A 215 -5.08 3.90 -2.49
CA ALA A 215 -6.52 4.07 -2.54
C ALA A 215 -7.26 3.00 -1.71
N MET A 216 -6.81 1.75 -1.76
CA MET A 216 -7.30 0.65 -0.94
C MET A 216 -7.07 0.91 0.54
N TRP A 217 -5.90 1.42 0.93
CA TRP A 217 -5.63 1.83 2.32
C TRP A 217 -6.60 2.91 2.79
N VAL A 218 -6.82 3.95 1.99
CA VAL A 218 -7.80 5.01 2.32
C VAL A 218 -9.20 4.41 2.50
N ALA A 219 -9.68 3.65 1.53
CA ALA A 219 -11.01 3.05 1.56
C ALA A 219 -11.18 2.07 2.75
N GLY A 220 -10.14 1.28 3.03
CA GLY A 220 -10.10 0.38 4.17
C GLY A 220 -10.12 1.13 5.50
N LEU A 221 -9.28 2.14 5.67
CA LEU A 221 -9.28 2.97 6.88
C LEU A 221 -10.64 3.66 7.07
N ASP A 222 -11.27 4.17 6.01
CA ASP A 222 -12.62 4.75 6.08
C ASP A 222 -13.67 3.74 6.52
N ARG A 223 -13.63 2.52 5.96
CA ARG A 223 -14.50 1.42 6.38
C ARG A 223 -14.33 1.11 7.86
N GLN A 224 -13.09 0.99 8.33
CA GLN A 224 -12.83 0.65 9.74
C GLN A 224 -13.19 1.81 10.68
N LEU A 225 -12.97 3.07 10.29
CA LEU A 225 -13.38 4.24 11.07
C LEU A 225 -14.91 4.40 11.15
N ALA A 226 -15.67 3.86 10.21
CA ALA A 226 -17.14 3.85 10.26
C ALA A 226 -17.72 2.90 11.32
N ARG A 227 -16.93 1.94 11.80
CA ARG A 227 -17.31 1.04 12.91
C ARG A 227 -17.51 1.82 14.20
N THR A 228 -18.44 1.40 15.06
CA THR A 228 -18.73 2.05 16.35
C THR A 228 -18.12 1.34 17.55
N ASP A 229 -17.58 0.13 17.36
CA ASP A 229 -17.05 -0.74 18.43
C ASP A 229 -15.56 -0.53 18.72
N LEU A 230 -14.85 0.28 17.92
CA LEU A 230 -13.41 0.48 18.06
C LEU A 230 -13.04 1.31 19.31
N PRO A 231 -12.07 0.86 20.11
CA PRO A 231 -11.44 1.66 21.16
C PRO A 231 -10.92 3.01 20.65
N SER A 232 -10.91 4.03 21.53
CA SER A 232 -10.56 5.40 21.15
C SER A 232 -9.12 5.57 20.67
N ASP A 233 -8.18 4.83 21.27
CA ASP A 233 -6.77 4.80 20.89
C ASP A 233 -6.57 4.19 19.50
N VAL A 234 -7.23 3.07 19.20
CA VAL A 234 -7.21 2.45 17.87
C VAL A 234 -7.85 3.40 16.84
N ARG A 235 -8.99 4.02 17.15
CA ARG A 235 -9.61 5.01 16.27
C ARG A 235 -8.68 6.19 15.98
N ALA A 236 -7.96 6.70 16.98
CA ALA A 236 -6.99 7.78 16.80
C ALA A 236 -5.84 7.36 15.88
N LEU A 237 -5.30 6.15 16.08
CA LEU A 237 -4.26 5.57 15.23
C LEU A 237 -4.72 5.45 13.77
N LEU A 238 -5.92 4.90 13.52
CA LEU A 238 -6.47 4.78 12.17
C LEU A 238 -6.71 6.14 11.52
N THR A 239 -7.17 7.13 12.30
CA THR A 239 -7.38 8.50 11.81
C THR A 239 -6.07 9.15 11.39
N GLN A 240 -5.02 9.01 12.21
CA GLN A 240 -3.68 9.52 11.90
C GLN A 240 -3.12 8.85 10.64
N ALA A 241 -3.24 7.53 10.54
CA ALA A 241 -2.78 6.80 9.36
C ALA A 241 -3.51 7.26 8.10
N ARG A 242 -4.83 7.46 8.18
CA ARG A 242 -5.63 7.96 7.05
C ARG A 242 -5.17 9.34 6.60
N GLN A 243 -4.90 10.25 7.54
CA GLN A 243 -4.38 11.59 7.24
C GLN A 243 -3.00 11.52 6.56
N GLN A 244 -2.11 10.66 7.06
CA GLN A 244 -0.77 10.51 6.51
C GLN A 244 -0.80 9.92 5.09
N ILE A 245 -1.64 8.91 4.83
CA ILE A 245 -1.80 8.37 3.47
C ILE A 245 -2.37 9.43 2.52
N TRP A 246 -3.39 10.20 2.93
CA TRP A 246 -3.89 11.31 2.13
C TRP A 246 -2.84 12.37 1.84
N GLN A 247 -2.00 12.70 2.83
CA GLN A 247 -0.93 13.68 2.65
C GLN A 247 0.06 13.23 1.57
N VAL A 248 0.49 11.96 1.57
CA VAL A 248 1.47 11.48 0.58
C VAL A 248 0.84 11.29 -0.80
N ILE A 249 -0.45 10.94 -0.89
CA ILE A 249 -1.23 10.98 -2.15
C ILE A 249 -1.27 12.41 -2.70
N ALA A 250 -1.53 13.40 -1.83
CA ALA A 250 -1.59 14.81 -2.24
C ALA A 250 -0.24 15.34 -2.72
N ASN A 251 0.86 14.92 -2.08
CA ASN A 251 2.22 15.28 -2.50
C ASN A 251 2.56 14.71 -3.89
N ALA A 252 2.05 13.52 -4.22
CA ALA A 252 2.26 12.85 -5.51
C ALA A 252 1.09 13.06 -6.49
N LYS A 253 0.37 14.19 -6.41
CA LYS A 253 -0.87 14.44 -7.18
C LYS A 253 -0.72 14.25 -8.69
N ASP A 254 0.45 14.51 -9.25
CA ASP A 254 0.71 14.41 -10.69
C ASP A 254 0.93 12.95 -11.13
N MET A 255 1.30 12.07 -10.19
CA MET A 255 1.48 10.63 -10.43
C MET A 255 0.23 9.81 -10.08
N ARG A 256 -0.72 10.35 -9.31
CA ARG A 256 -1.84 9.55 -8.81
C ARG A 256 -2.70 8.88 -9.90
N LEU A 257 -2.68 9.42 -11.13
CA LEU A 257 -3.38 8.85 -12.29
C LEU A 257 -2.52 7.87 -13.11
N THR A 258 -1.34 7.49 -12.61
CA THR A 258 -0.56 6.38 -13.17
C THR A 258 -0.86 5.09 -12.40
N GLU A 259 -0.54 3.95 -13.02
CA GLU A 259 -0.62 2.65 -12.34
C GLU A 259 0.30 2.58 -11.12
N MET A 260 1.55 3.01 -11.31
CA MET A 260 2.57 3.08 -10.29
C MET A 260 3.59 4.16 -10.60
N TRP A 261 4.42 4.49 -9.62
CA TRP A 261 5.59 5.32 -9.78
C TRP A 261 6.74 4.83 -8.91
N SER A 262 7.95 5.18 -9.34
CA SER A 262 9.17 5.02 -8.58
C SER A 262 9.48 6.30 -7.80
N TRP A 263 10.62 6.30 -7.13
CA TRP A 263 11.14 7.45 -6.43
C TRP A 263 12.67 7.50 -6.52
N SER A 264 13.22 8.69 -6.33
CA SER A 264 14.64 8.88 -5.98
C SER A 264 14.75 9.69 -4.70
N TYR A 265 15.93 9.63 -4.10
CA TYR A 265 16.28 10.45 -2.95
C TYR A 265 17.49 11.31 -3.28
N ALA A 266 17.28 12.62 -3.37
CA ALA A 266 18.31 13.58 -3.74
C ALA A 266 18.14 14.85 -2.91
N ASN A 267 19.27 15.47 -2.53
CA ASN A 267 19.28 16.72 -1.75
C ASN A 267 18.44 16.64 -0.46
N GLY A 268 18.41 15.46 0.17
CA GLY A 268 17.68 15.24 1.43
C GLY A 268 16.16 15.06 1.28
N GLN A 269 15.64 14.88 0.06
CA GLN A 269 14.20 14.77 -0.20
C GLN A 269 13.88 13.63 -1.18
N TYR A 270 12.70 13.04 -1.00
CA TYR A 270 12.13 12.11 -1.98
C TYR A 270 11.56 12.86 -3.18
N GLN A 271 11.73 12.31 -4.37
CA GLN A 271 11.17 12.83 -5.62
C GLN A 271 10.38 11.72 -6.32
N THR A 272 9.21 12.05 -6.86
CA THR A 272 8.43 11.13 -7.69
C THR A 272 9.13 10.92 -9.03
N GLU A 273 9.18 9.67 -9.50
CA GLU A 273 9.67 9.35 -10.83
C GLU A 273 8.72 8.40 -11.55
N ALA A 274 8.54 8.62 -12.85
CA ALA A 274 7.77 7.70 -13.68
C ALA A 274 8.46 6.33 -13.71
N PHE A 275 7.71 5.28 -13.36
CA PHE A 275 8.22 3.91 -13.44
C PHE A 275 8.35 3.48 -14.92
N GLY A 276 9.39 2.73 -15.26
CA GLY A 276 9.66 2.27 -16.63
C GLY A 276 10.52 3.22 -17.47
N THR A 277 11.05 4.29 -16.88
CA THR A 277 11.87 5.30 -17.58
C THR A 277 13.37 5.13 -17.36
N ARG A 278 13.80 4.32 -16.39
CA ARG A 278 15.21 3.98 -16.19
C ARG A 278 15.57 2.74 -17.01
N SER A 279 16.81 2.66 -17.47
CA SER A 279 17.34 1.47 -18.16
C SER A 279 17.35 0.20 -17.31
N ALA A 280 17.12 0.32 -15.99
CA ALA A 280 17.04 -0.77 -15.03
C ALA A 280 15.61 -1.13 -14.62
N ASP A 281 14.59 -0.40 -15.10
CA ASP A 281 13.20 -0.70 -14.78
C ASP A 281 12.71 -1.93 -15.58
N ALA A 282 11.97 -2.82 -14.92
CA ALA A 282 11.30 -3.91 -15.62
C ALA A 282 10.21 -3.35 -16.56
N THR A 283 10.15 -3.84 -17.80
CA THR A 283 9.43 -3.25 -18.94
C THR A 283 7.90 -3.38 -18.93
N GLU A 284 7.23 -3.40 -17.78
CA GLU A 284 5.81 -3.78 -17.68
C GLU A 284 4.86 -2.70 -17.15
N ALA A 285 5.29 -1.45 -16.94
CA ALA A 285 4.36 -0.37 -16.58
C ALA A 285 3.85 0.39 -17.81
N ASN A 286 2.53 0.55 -17.92
CA ASN A 286 1.89 1.40 -18.91
C ASN A 286 1.32 2.67 -18.25
N ALA A 287 1.34 3.79 -18.98
CA ALA A 287 0.86 5.09 -18.48
C ALA A 287 -0.63 5.11 -18.06
N ALA A 288 -1.43 4.13 -18.50
CA ALA A 288 -2.83 3.95 -18.11
C ALA A 288 -3.22 2.46 -18.08
N GLN A 289 -3.46 1.93 -16.89
CA GLN A 289 -4.12 0.64 -16.63
C GLN A 289 -5.35 0.87 -15.75
N LEU A 290 -6.28 -0.10 -15.63
CA LEU A 290 -7.53 0.05 -14.87
C LEU A 290 -7.33 0.67 -13.47
N TRP A 291 -6.19 0.38 -12.85
CA TRP A 291 -5.72 0.87 -11.56
C TRP A 291 -5.57 2.40 -11.45
N SER A 292 -5.36 3.10 -12.56
CA SER A 292 -5.25 4.57 -12.62
C SER A 292 -6.55 5.30 -12.25
N THR A 293 -7.68 4.60 -12.29
CA THR A 293 -9.01 5.19 -12.04
C THR A 293 -9.46 5.10 -10.58
N THR A 294 -8.66 4.49 -9.71
CA THR A 294 -9.05 4.21 -8.31
C THR A 294 -9.36 5.46 -7.50
N TYR A 295 -8.72 6.58 -7.80
CA TYR A 295 -8.99 7.87 -7.15
C TYR A 295 -10.35 8.49 -7.52
N LEU A 296 -11.05 7.98 -8.54
CA LEU A 296 -12.46 8.36 -8.81
C LEU A 296 -13.42 7.77 -7.76
N ALA A 297 -13.04 6.67 -7.11
CA ALA A 297 -13.87 5.94 -6.15
C ALA A 297 -13.68 6.40 -4.69
N ILE A 298 -12.68 7.24 -4.40
CA ILE A 298 -12.38 7.72 -3.05
C ILE A 298 -12.44 9.25 -2.95
N ARG A 299 -12.90 9.76 -1.81
CA ARG A 299 -13.11 11.20 -1.58
C ARG A 299 -12.16 11.71 -0.49
N ASP A 300 -11.45 12.79 -0.80
CA ASP A 300 -10.61 13.49 0.17
C ASP A 300 -11.49 14.10 1.29
N PRO A 301 -11.23 13.77 2.57
CA PRO A 301 -11.95 14.34 3.71
C PRO A 301 -11.80 15.87 3.86
N GLN A 302 -10.80 16.50 3.23
CA GLN A 302 -10.52 17.94 3.31
C GLN A 302 -11.03 18.76 2.11
N LEU A 303 -11.91 18.21 1.26
CA LEU A 303 -12.70 19.04 0.32
C LEU A 303 -13.69 20.01 1.02
N ARG A 304 -13.66 20.09 2.37
CA ARG A 304 -14.07 21.28 3.13
C ARG A 304 -12.86 21.92 3.80
N ALA A 305 -12.25 22.85 3.08
CA ALA A 305 -11.42 23.99 3.54
C ALA A 305 -10.60 23.82 4.82
N GLY A 306 -9.27 23.71 4.70
CA GLY A 306 -8.37 23.88 5.83
C GLY A 306 -6.91 23.98 5.40
N LYS A 307 -6.29 25.11 5.73
CA LYS A 307 -4.93 25.53 5.35
C LYS A 307 -3.86 24.49 5.67
N TYR A 308 -2.89 24.43 4.77
CA TYR A 308 -1.76 23.53 4.81
C TYR A 308 -0.73 23.88 5.88
N TRP A 309 -0.25 22.87 6.60
CA TRP A 309 0.65 22.99 7.75
C TRP A 309 2.10 23.43 7.39
N TRP A 310 2.48 23.46 6.12
CA TRP A 310 3.80 23.98 5.69
C TRP A 310 3.89 25.52 5.69
N GLU A 311 2.77 26.25 5.75
CA GLU A 311 2.79 27.71 5.92
C GLU A 311 3.26 28.14 7.33
N ALA A 312 3.16 27.27 8.32
CA ALA A 312 3.60 27.57 9.70
C ALA A 312 5.13 27.58 9.87
N ARG A 313 5.91 27.03 8.93
CA ARG A 313 7.37 27.14 8.92
C ARG A 313 7.90 28.40 8.24
N ALA A 314 7.10 29.03 7.38
CA ALA A 314 7.48 30.25 6.68
C ALA A 314 7.23 31.54 7.48
N ALA A 315 6.54 31.46 8.62
CA ALA A 315 6.25 32.62 9.48
C ALA A 315 7.40 33.02 10.43
N GLY A 316 8.59 32.41 10.30
CA GLY A 316 9.77 32.69 11.10
C GLY A 316 10.99 33.03 10.24
N GLY A 317 10.95 34.11 9.48
CA GLY A 317 12.08 34.60 8.70
C GLY A 317 11.74 35.89 7.95
N GLY A 318 12.59 36.91 8.09
CA GLY A 318 12.32 38.29 7.69
C GLY A 318 11.82 38.50 6.25
N ALA A 319 10.96 39.51 6.10
CA ALA A 319 10.33 39.89 4.85
C ALA A 319 11.34 40.27 3.75
N PRO A 320 11.19 39.79 2.50
CA PRO A 320 11.84 40.39 1.35
C PRO A 320 10.99 41.55 0.79
N GLN A 321 11.65 42.67 0.54
CA GLN A 321 11.09 43.84 -0.15
C GLN A 321 10.61 43.48 -1.56
N ARG A 322 9.46 44.06 -1.96
CA ARG A 322 8.92 43.98 -3.33
C ARG A 322 9.84 44.73 -4.31
N GLY A 323 10.43 44.01 -5.25
CA GLY A 323 10.99 44.55 -6.49
C GLY A 323 9.93 44.51 -7.60
N ALA A 324 9.72 45.64 -8.27
CA ALA A 324 8.74 45.83 -9.33
C ALA A 324 9.16 45.15 -10.65
N THR A 325 8.22 44.50 -11.33
CA THR A 325 8.34 44.10 -12.74
C THR A 325 6.99 44.33 -13.45
N ASP A 326 6.77 45.55 -13.91
CA ASP A 326 5.82 45.86 -14.99
C ASP A 326 6.62 46.37 -16.18
N ALA A 327 7.02 45.46 -17.07
CA ALA A 327 7.55 45.79 -18.40
C ALA A 327 7.62 44.54 -19.30
N ALA A 328 6.48 44.00 -19.74
CA ALA A 328 6.42 43.10 -20.90
C ALA A 328 4.98 42.83 -21.38
N ALA A 329 4.23 43.87 -21.76
CA ALA A 329 3.05 43.72 -22.61
C ALA A 329 2.80 45.05 -23.35
N GLY A 330 3.24 45.17 -24.60
CA GLY A 330 2.98 46.37 -25.39
C GLY A 330 3.69 46.52 -26.74
N ASN A 331 4.78 45.79 -26.98
CA ASN A 331 5.53 45.87 -28.26
C ASN A 331 5.01 44.90 -29.34
N GLY A 332 3.70 44.69 -29.41
CA GLY A 332 3.07 43.81 -30.41
C GLY A 332 2.07 44.49 -31.35
N ALA A 333 1.69 45.75 -31.10
CA ALA A 333 0.56 46.41 -31.79
C ALA A 333 0.96 47.51 -32.80
N GLN A 334 2.25 47.76 -33.04
CA GLN A 334 2.70 48.79 -33.99
C GLN A 334 3.39 48.27 -35.27
N ALA A 335 3.49 46.95 -35.46
CA ALA A 335 4.16 46.36 -36.63
C ALA A 335 3.21 45.81 -37.73
N MET A 336 1.88 45.90 -37.58
CA MET A 336 0.90 45.37 -38.55
C MET A 336 0.10 46.45 -39.32
N ASN A 337 0.54 47.72 -39.31
CA ASN A 337 -0.10 48.79 -40.08
C ASN A 337 0.79 49.42 -41.18
N ALA A 338 1.92 48.79 -41.52
CA ALA A 338 2.89 49.32 -42.48
C ALA A 338 3.06 48.47 -43.77
N VAL A 339 2.25 47.41 -43.99
CA VAL A 339 2.42 46.51 -45.16
C VAL A 339 1.17 46.38 -46.05
N THR A 340 0.13 47.20 -45.86
CA THR A 340 -1.10 47.13 -46.69
C THR A 340 -1.54 48.45 -47.33
N ARG A 341 -0.61 49.39 -47.58
CA ARG A 341 -0.82 50.53 -48.50
C ARG A 341 0.44 50.86 -49.33
N ALA A 342 1.00 49.85 -49.97
CA ALA A 342 1.94 50.02 -51.07
C ALA A 342 1.97 48.77 -51.97
N ALA A 343 0.82 48.39 -52.54
CA ALA A 343 0.69 47.71 -53.83
C ALA A 343 -0.80 47.41 -54.10
N SER A 344 -1.35 48.11 -55.10
CA SER A 344 -2.67 47.95 -55.76
C SER A 344 -3.93 48.04 -54.90
#